data_AF-A0A9P2RZM5-F1
#
_entry.id   AF-A0A9P2RZM5-F1
#
_cell.length_a   1.000
_cell.length_b   1.000
_cell.length_c   1.000
_cell.angle_alpha   90.00
_cell.angle_beta   90.00
_cell.angle_gamma   90.00
#
_symmetry.space_group_name_H-M   'P 1'
#
loop_
_entity.id
_entity.type
_entity.pdbx_description
1 polymer ?
#
loop_
_entity_poly.entity_id
_entity_poly.type
_entity_poly.pdbx_seq_one_letter_code
_entity_poly.pdbx_strand_id
1 'polypeptide(L)' 'MRGSVLLVGDDPGIGKSTLLTQTAATLSRKGHNLIYVSDEEAVTQICLCAQRFDTKNTEVKLETPYLKIP' A
#
# COMPACT_ATOMS: atom_id res chain seq x y z
N MET A 1 -7.44 22.41 10.01
CA MET A 1 -7.15 20.96 9.87
C MET A 1 -5.66 20.73 10.07
N ARG A 2 -5.25 19.66 10.77
CA ARG A 2 -3.84 19.25 10.89
C ARG A 2 -3.59 18.12 9.90
N GLY A 3 -2.70 18.34 8.94
CA GLY A 3 -2.13 17.29 8.10
C GLY A 3 -0.72 16.96 8.59
N SER A 4 -0.25 15.75 8.32
CA SER A 4 1.11 15.31 8.63
C SER A 4 1.70 14.59 7.43
N VAL A 5 3.01 14.68 7.28
CA VAL A 5 3.78 13.94 6.27
C VAL A 5 4.84 13.11 6.99
N LEU A 6 5.00 11.86 6.58
CA LEU A 6 6.05 10.97 7.06
C LEU A 6 6.91 10.56 5.86
N LEU A 7 8.22 10.79 5.95
CA LEU A 7 9.19 10.27 5.00
C LEU A 7 9.82 9.00 5.57
N VAL A 8 9.78 7.91 4.80
CA VAL A 8 10.40 6.62 5.17
C VAL A 8 11.52 6.35 4.18
N GLY A 9 12.75 6.57 4.60
CA GLY A 9 13.96 6.31 3.82
C GLY A 9 14.86 5.31 4.55
N ASP A 10 15.48 4.41 3.79
CA ASP A 10 16.36 3.37 4.31
C ASP A 10 17.05 2.64 3.14
N ASP A 11 17.88 1.64 3.43
CA ASP A 11 18.55 0.83 2.39
C ASP A 11 17.55 0.08 1.46
N PRO A 12 17.86 -0.07 0.15
CA PRO A 12 17.07 -0.90 -0.76
C PRO A 12 16.93 -2.34 -0.23
N GLY A 13 15.73 -2.90 -0.30
CA GLY A 13 15.47 -4.28 0.11
C GLY A 13 15.22 -4.53 1.60
N ILE A 14 15.31 -3.51 2.48
CA ILE A 14 15.03 -3.68 3.93
C ILE A 14 13.54 -3.96 4.25
N GLY A 15 12.66 -3.86 3.25
CA GLY A 15 11.23 -4.16 3.40
C GLY A 15 10.31 -2.96 3.61
N LYS A 16 10.74 -1.74 3.24
CA LYS A 16 9.90 -0.52 3.30
C LYS A 16 8.53 -0.72 2.64
N SER A 17 8.51 -1.22 1.40
CA SER A 17 7.29 -1.46 0.63
C SER A 17 6.40 -2.51 1.29
N THR A 18 6.99 -3.54 1.89
CA THR A 18 6.27 -4.55 2.68
C THR A 18 5.58 -3.93 3.88
N LEU A 19 6.30 -3.12 4.65
CA LEU A 19 5.76 -2.42 5.82
C LEU A 19 4.61 -1.49 5.41
N LEU A 20 4.83 -0.65 4.40
CA LEU A 20 3.82 0.30 3.91
C LEU A 20 2.57 -0.42 3.38
N THR A 21 2.74 -1.53 2.65
CA THR A 21 1.63 -2.36 2.17
C THR A 21 0.85 -2.96 3.34
N GLN A 22 1.52 -3.47 4.37
CA GLN A 22 0.87 -4.02 5.57
C GLN A 22 0.12 -2.95 6.38
N THR A 23 0.69 -1.75 6.50
CA THR A 23 0.04 -0.61 7.15
C THR A 23 -1.20 -0.19 6.38
N ALA A 24 -1.10 0.01 5.07
CA ALA A 24 -2.23 0.33 4.20
C ALA A 24 -3.35 -0.71 4.33
N ALA A 25 -3.00 -2.00 4.27
CA ALA A 25 -4.00 -3.05 4.40
C ALA A 25 -4.69 -3.04 5.78
N THR A 26 -3.93 -2.77 6.84
CA THR A 26 -4.48 -2.65 8.20
C THR A 26 -5.40 -1.44 8.36
N LEU A 27 -5.06 -0.31 7.74
CA LEU A 27 -5.87 0.91 7.79
C LEU A 27 -7.16 0.77 6.99
N SER A 28 -7.12 0.16 5.80
CA SER A 28 -8.33 -0.14 5.02
C SER A 28 -9.28 -1.05 5.79
N ARG A 29 -8.77 -2.11 6.45
CA ARG A 29 -9.61 -2.98 7.32
C ARG A 29 -10.26 -2.24 8.49
N LYS A 30 -9.68 -1.14 8.96
CA LYS A 30 -10.27 -0.27 9.99
C LYS A 30 -11.29 0.72 9.42
N GLY A 31 -11.59 0.66 8.12
CA GLY A 31 -12.53 1.54 7.45
C GLY A 31 -11.96 2.92 7.09
N HIS A 32 -10.64 3.08 7.11
CA HIS A 32 -10.02 4.35 6.70
C HIS A 32 -9.97 4.45 5.17
N ASN A 33 -10.37 5.61 4.65
CA ASN A 33 -10.17 5.95 3.24
C ASN A 33 -8.68 6.17 2.99
N LEU A 34 -8.08 5.39 2.09
CA LEU A 34 -6.65 5.46 1.77
C LEU A 34 -6.41 5.27 0.28
N ILE A 35 -5.35 5.89 -0.22
CA ILE A 35 -4.84 5.69 -1.57
C ILE A 35 -3.39 5.23 -1.44
N TYR A 36 -3.08 4.10 -2.06
CA TYR A 36 -1.71 3.58 -2.13
C TYR A 36 -1.18 3.80 -3.53
N VAL A 37 -0.17 4.66 -3.67
CA VAL A 37 0.48 4.99 -4.93
C VAL A 37 1.90 4.47 -4.90
N SER A 38 2.31 3.75 -5.94
CA SER A 38 3.70 3.37 -6.16
C SER A 38 4.09 3.60 -7.63
N ASP A 39 5.34 4.03 -7.83
CA ASP A 39 6.00 4.15 -9.14
C ASP A 39 7.09 3.08 -9.34
N GLU A 40 7.56 2.44 -8.27
CA GLU A 40 8.61 1.40 -8.34
C GLU A 40 8.04 -0.02 -8.38
N GLU A 41 6.87 -0.26 -7.78
CA GLU A 41 6.27 -1.59 -7.69
C GLU A 41 5.02 -1.77 -8.57
N ALA A 42 4.92 -2.94 -9.21
CA ALA A 42 3.73 -3.32 -9.95
C ALA A 42 2.57 -3.67 -9.00
N VAL A 43 1.33 -3.38 -9.44
CA VAL A 43 0.09 -3.75 -8.71
C VAL A 43 0.09 -5.22 -8.28
N THR A 44 0.53 -6.12 -9.16
CA THR A 44 0.58 -7.55 -8.86
C THR A 44 1.53 -7.87 -7.70
N GLN A 45 2.67 -7.19 -7.60
CA GLN A 45 3.63 -7.38 -6.50
C GLN A 45 3.05 -6.88 -5.17
N ILE A 46 2.35 -5.75 -5.20
CA ILE A 46 1.66 -5.18 -4.03
C ILE A 46 0.54 -6.13 -3.58
N CYS A 47 -0.28 -6.61 -4.50
CA CYS A 47 -1.34 -7.58 -4.22
C CYS A 47 -0.80 -8.90 -3.64
N LEU A 48 0.27 -9.46 -4.21
CA LEU A 48 0.92 -10.67 -3.69
C LEU A 48 1.46 -10.45 -2.27
N CYS A 49 2.03 -9.26 -1.98
CA CYS A 49 2.47 -8.92 -0.64
C CYS A 49 1.29 -8.79 0.33
N ALA A 50 0.21 -8.12 -0.07
CA ALA A 50 -0.98 -7.98 0.76
C ALA A 50 -1.58 -9.35 1.13
N GLN A 51 -1.69 -10.27 0.16
CA GLN A 51 -2.22 -11.62 0.37
C GLN A 51 -1.50 -12.42 1.46
N ARG A 52 -0.20 -12.16 1.70
CA ARG A 52 0.58 -12.83 2.76
C ARG A 52 0.10 -12.48 4.17
N PHE A 53 -0.68 -11.41 4.34
CA PHE A 53 -1.13 -10.89 5.63
C PHE A 53 -2.64 -11.10 5.90
N ASP A 54 -3.22 -12.16 5.33
CA ASP A 54 -4.63 -12.56 5.46
C ASP A 54 -5.60 -11.40 5.15
N THR A 55 -5.36 -10.72 4.03
CA THR A 55 -6.12 -9.54 3.56
C THR A 55 -7.29 -9.94 2.66
N LYS A 56 -8.09 -10.92 3.08
CA LYS A 56 -9.20 -11.45 2.25
C LYS A 56 -10.34 -10.46 1.99
N ASN A 57 -10.30 -9.25 2.54
CA ASN A 57 -11.39 -8.28 2.40
C ASN A 57 -10.92 -6.82 2.51
N THR A 58 -9.76 -6.51 1.91
CA THR A 58 -9.16 -5.20 2.05
C THR A 58 -9.39 -4.39 0.77
N GLU A 59 -10.29 -3.41 0.84
CA GLU A 59 -10.53 -2.44 -0.24
C GLU A 59 -9.42 -1.36 -0.17
N VAL A 60 -8.22 -1.69 -0.66
CA VAL A 60 -7.18 -0.70 -0.92
C VAL A 60 -7.34 -0.23 -2.36
N LYS A 61 -7.64 1.06 -2.53
CA LYS A 61 -7.57 1.69 -3.85
C LYS A 61 -6.10 1.82 -4.24
N LEU A 62 -5.68 0.94 -5.14
CA LEU A 62 -4.36 0.93 -5.74
C LEU A 62 -4.39 1.85 -6.95
N GLU A 63 -3.54 2.85 -6.98
CA GLU A 63 -3.36 3.73 -8.13
C GLU A 63 -1.89 3.61 -8.53
N THR A 64 -1.62 2.98 -9.67
CA THR A 64 -0.31 3.12 -10.33
C THR A 64 -0.51 4.00 -11.54
N PRO A 65 0.42 4.92 -11.85
CA PRO A 65 0.28 5.84 -12.98
C PRO A 65 0.11 5.15 -14.35
N TYR A 66 0.32 3.82 -14.42
CA TYR A 66 0.18 3.00 -15.62
C TYR A 66 -1.00 2.02 -15.63
N LEU A 67 -1.80 1.92 -14.56
CA LEU A 67 -2.90 0.94 -14.51
C LEU A 67 -4.24 1.60 -14.12
N LYS A 68 -5.07 1.87 -15.13
CA LYS A 68 -6.51 2.08 -14.93
C LYS A 68 -7.12 0.78 -14.44
N ILE A 69 -7.50 0.72 -13.18
CA ILE A 69 -8.37 -0.34 -12.66
C ILE A 69 -9.80 0.01 -13.14
N PRO A 70 -10.46 -0.86 -13.93
CA PRO A 70 -11.88 -0.67 -14.28
C PRO A 70 -12.79 -0.85 -13.05
#